data_AF-A0A7V6TJ00-F1
#
_entry.id   AF-A0A7V6TJ00-F1
#
_cell.length_a   1.000
_cell.length_b   1.000
_cell.length_c   1.000
_cell.angle_alpha   90.00
_cell.angle_beta   90.00
_cell.angle_gamma   90.00
#
_symmetry.space_group_name_H-M   'P 1'
#
loop_
_entity.id
_entity.type
_entity.pdbx_description
1 polymer ?
#
loop_
_entity_poly.entity_id
_entity_poly.type
_entity_poly.pdbx_seq_one_letter_code
_entity_poly.pdbx_strand_id
1 'polypeptide(L)'
;RSTQFGLKSLRMARKLEVGNVITVEPGFYVIPALLDMWEKEGHNAAFINFDKCKALYGFGGIRIEDDVLITKDGYRLLGSKRLPVTPEEIQEAMSL
;
A
#
# COMPACT_ATOMS: atom_id res chain seq x y z
N ARG A 1 -5.72 -4.89 20.92
CA ARG A 1 -5.42 -4.11 19.69
C ARG A 1 -6.67 -3.34 19.29
N SER A 2 -6.54 -2.23 18.53
CA SER A 2 -7.70 -1.40 18.12
C SER A 2 -8.76 -2.22 17.38
N THR A 3 -10.03 -1.93 17.62
CA THR A 3 -11.18 -2.51 16.89
C THR A 3 -11.52 -1.75 15.62
N GLN A 4 -10.98 -0.54 15.44
CA GLN A 4 -11.13 0.24 14.21
C GLN A 4 -10.42 -0.47 13.05
N PHE A 5 -11.11 -0.57 11.91
CA PHE A 5 -10.58 -1.14 10.68
C PHE A 5 -9.25 -0.48 10.28
N GLY A 6 -8.30 -1.29 9.80
CA GLY A 6 -6.95 -0.85 9.41
C GLY A 6 -5.97 -0.67 10.58
N LEU A 7 -6.37 -0.03 11.68
CA LEU A 7 -5.42 0.35 12.75
C LEU A 7 -4.80 -0.84 13.50
N LYS A 8 -5.48 -1.99 13.55
CA LYS A 8 -4.97 -3.19 14.25
C LYS A 8 -3.68 -3.77 13.65
N SER A 9 -3.41 -3.43 12.38
CA SER A 9 -2.27 -3.95 11.61
C SER A 9 -1.11 -2.96 11.54
N LEU A 10 -1.29 -1.71 12.00
CA LEU A 10 -0.20 -0.74 12.08
C LEU A 10 0.84 -1.19 13.11
N ARG A 11 2.12 -1.12 12.71
CA ARG A 11 3.25 -1.45 13.58
C ARG A 11 3.65 -0.30 14.50
N MET A 12 3.30 0.93 14.12
CA MET A 12 3.61 2.15 14.85
C MET A 12 2.37 3.07 14.81
N ALA A 13 1.84 3.40 15.99
CA ALA A 13 0.67 4.27 16.15
C ALA A 13 0.99 5.54 16.97
N ARG A 14 2.26 5.98 16.91
CA ARG A 14 2.77 7.19 17.56
C ARG A 14 2.80 8.35 16.56
N LYS A 15 2.92 9.57 17.06
CA LYS A 15 3.22 10.73 16.22
C LYS A 15 4.63 10.60 15.66
N LEU A 16 4.84 11.10 14.44
CA LEU A 16 6.15 11.19 13.82
C LEU A 16 7.00 12.23 14.57
N GLU A 17 8.25 11.88 14.85
CA GLU A 17 9.25 12.72 15.50
C GLU A 17 10.49 12.82 14.60
N VAL A 18 11.20 13.96 14.66
CA VAL A 18 12.47 14.16 13.94
C VAL A 18 13.45 13.04 14.29
N GLY A 19 14.07 12.44 13.27
CA GLY A 19 14.99 11.32 13.44
C GLY A 19 14.33 9.94 13.35
N ASN A 20 12.98 9.85 13.30
CA ASN A 20 12.32 8.59 12.96
C ASN A 20 12.67 8.17 11.53
N VAL A 21 12.91 6.87 11.34
CA VAL A 21 12.97 6.22 10.03
C VAL A 21 11.77 5.31 9.91
N ILE A 22 10.99 5.46 8.85
CA ILE A 22 9.74 4.73 8.63
C ILE A 22 9.57 4.36 7.15
N THR A 23 8.86 3.25 6.91
CA THR A 23 8.43 2.83 5.57
C THR A 23 7.15 3.55 5.19
N VAL A 24 7.07 4.02 3.94
CA VAL A 24 5.84 4.48 3.30
C VAL A 24 5.49 3.46 2.24
N GLU A 25 4.61 2.52 2.59
CA GLU A 25 4.40 1.28 1.83
C GLU A 25 2.93 1.03 1.41
N PRO A 26 2.23 2.00 0.78
CA PRO A 26 0.87 1.76 0.31
C PRO A 26 0.83 0.59 -0.70
N GLY A 27 -0.21 -0.23 -0.58
CA GLY A 27 -0.42 -1.35 -1.49
C GLY A 27 -1.88 -1.57 -1.81
N PHE A 28 -2.11 -2.13 -3.01
CA PHE A 28 -3.39 -2.58 -3.50
C PHE A 28 -3.29 -4.07 -3.83
N TYR A 29 -4.22 -4.86 -3.33
CA TYR A 29 -4.24 -6.30 -3.55
C TYR A 29 -5.66 -6.78 -3.79
N VAL A 30 -5.81 -7.70 -4.73
CA VAL A 30 -7.03 -8.47 -4.91
C VAL A 30 -6.78 -9.87 -4.35
N ILE A 31 -7.19 -10.06 -3.10
CA ILE A 31 -6.99 -11.31 -2.36
C ILE A 31 -8.27 -12.13 -2.49
N PRO A 32 -8.29 -13.24 -3.26
CA PRO A 32 -9.53 -13.96 -3.58
C PRO A 32 -10.29 -14.40 -2.32
N ALA A 33 -9.59 -14.96 -1.34
CA ALA A 33 -10.21 -15.41 -0.09
C ALA A 33 -10.92 -14.29 0.68
N LEU A 34 -10.40 -13.05 0.63
CA LEU A 34 -11.03 -11.90 1.30
C LEU A 34 -12.20 -11.36 0.48
N LEU A 35 -12.06 -11.28 -0.83
CA LEU A 35 -13.10 -10.76 -1.71
C LEU A 35 -14.32 -11.69 -1.73
N ASP A 36 -14.11 -13.01 -1.84
CA ASP A 36 -15.19 -14.00 -1.81
C ASP A 36 -15.91 -14.01 -0.46
N MET A 37 -15.18 -13.85 0.65
CA MET A 37 -15.75 -13.70 1.98
C MET A 37 -16.62 -12.45 2.08
N TRP A 38 -16.12 -11.30 1.62
CA TRP A 38 -16.86 -10.04 1.67
C TRP A 38 -18.11 -10.04 0.79
N GLU A 39 -18.04 -10.65 -0.39
CA GLU A 39 -19.21 -10.80 -1.24
C GLU A 39 -20.28 -11.67 -0.57
N LYS A 40 -19.88 -12.83 -0.01
CA LYS A 40 -20.79 -13.74 0.71
C LYS A 40 -21.44 -13.08 1.93
N GLU A 41 -20.68 -12.27 2.66
CA GLU A 41 -21.16 -11.55 3.85
C GLU A 41 -21.93 -10.25 3.51
N GLY A 42 -21.96 -9.85 2.23
CA GLY A 42 -22.52 -8.56 1.80
C GLY A 42 -21.73 -7.34 2.31
N HIS A 43 -20.48 -7.54 2.73
CA HIS A 43 -19.64 -6.50 3.32
C HIS A 43 -19.29 -5.43 2.28
N ASN A 44 -19.64 -4.17 2.56
CA ASN A 44 -19.44 -3.02 1.66
C ASN A 44 -20.03 -3.21 0.25
N ALA A 45 -21.07 -4.02 0.08
CA ALA A 45 -21.67 -4.33 -1.22
C ALA A 45 -22.19 -3.10 -2.00
N ALA A 46 -22.52 -2.01 -1.30
CA ALA A 46 -22.88 -0.74 -1.93
C ALA A 46 -21.72 -0.02 -2.64
N PHE A 47 -20.47 -0.38 -2.31
CA PHE A 47 -19.26 0.29 -2.79
C PHE A 47 -18.37 -0.60 -3.66
N ILE A 48 -18.47 -1.93 -3.50
CA ILE A 48 -17.60 -2.88 -4.19
C ILE A 48 -18.33 -3.46 -5.41
N ASN A 49 -17.73 -3.27 -6.59
CA ASN A 49 -18.12 -4.02 -7.78
C ASN A 49 -17.35 -5.35 -7.81
N PHE A 50 -17.96 -6.39 -7.24
CA PHE A 50 -17.31 -7.70 -7.10
C PHE A 50 -16.91 -8.32 -8.42
N ASP A 51 -17.74 -8.20 -9.47
CA ASP A 51 -17.41 -8.73 -10.80
C ASP A 51 -16.13 -8.11 -11.37
N LYS A 52 -15.99 -6.77 -11.28
CA LYS A 52 -14.78 -6.07 -11.71
C LYS A 52 -13.56 -6.45 -10.88
N CYS A 53 -13.72 -6.62 -9.56
CA CYS A 53 -12.62 -7.04 -8.70
C CYS A 53 -12.20 -8.50 -8.98
N LYS A 54 -13.15 -9.41 -9.22
CA LYS A 54 -12.89 -10.81 -9.58
C LYS A 54 -12.19 -10.96 -10.92
N ALA A 55 -12.44 -10.06 -11.86
CA ALA A 55 -11.70 -10.01 -13.13
C ALA A 55 -10.18 -9.77 -12.94
N LEU A 56 -9.76 -9.30 -11.77
CA LEU A 56 -8.34 -9.13 -11.39
C LEU A 56 -7.79 -10.32 -10.60
N TYR A 57 -8.50 -11.45 -10.52
CA TYR A 57 -7.95 -12.66 -9.91
C TYR A 57 -6.69 -13.12 -10.65
N GLY A 58 -5.65 -13.46 -9.89
CA GLY A 58 -4.33 -13.77 -10.43
C GLY A 58 -3.42 -12.55 -10.65
N PHE A 59 -3.96 -11.33 -10.65
CA PHE A 59 -3.12 -10.11 -10.67
C PHE A 59 -2.23 -10.02 -9.42
N GLY A 60 -2.72 -10.52 -8.29
CA GLY A 60 -2.08 -10.40 -6.99
C GLY A 60 -2.25 -8.99 -6.44
N GLY A 61 -1.27 -8.12 -6.68
CA GLY A 61 -1.30 -6.75 -6.19
C GLY A 61 -0.01 -5.98 -6.45
N ILE A 62 -0.02 -4.72 -6.06
CA ILE A 62 1.11 -3.78 -6.17
C ILE A 62 1.39 -3.20 -4.79
N ARG A 63 2.66 -3.01 -4.46
CA ARG A 63 3.13 -2.21 -3.32
C ARG A 63 4.30 -1.35 -3.78
N ILE A 64 4.25 -0.06 -3.44
CA ILE A 64 5.37 0.85 -3.61
C ILE A 64 5.83 1.23 -2.23
N GLU A 65 7.10 1.03 -1.94
CA GLU A 65 7.67 1.16 -0.60
C GLU A 65 8.93 2.03 -0.65
N ASP A 66 8.88 3.15 0.09
CA ASP A 66 10.01 4.04 0.29
C ASP A 66 10.41 4.08 1.76
N ASP A 67 11.71 4.14 2.02
CA ASP A 67 12.24 4.46 3.36
C ASP A 67 12.44 5.96 3.50
N VAL A 68 11.89 6.55 4.55
CA VAL A 68 11.99 8.00 4.81
C VAL A 68 12.54 8.28 6.21
N LEU A 69 13.45 9.26 6.28
CA LEU A 69 13.87 9.92 7.51
C LEU A 69 13.00 11.16 7.74
N ILE A 70 12.35 11.24 8.88
CA ILE A 70 11.61 12.44 9.29
C ILE A 70 12.59 13.54 9.69
N THR A 71 12.44 14.70 9.07
CA THR A 71 13.22 15.91 9.35
C THR A 71 12.33 16.95 10.04
N LYS A 72 12.92 18.08 10.45
CA LYS A 72 12.18 19.14 11.14
C LYS A 72 10.98 19.66 10.34
N ASP A 73 11.13 19.77 9.03
CA ASP A 73 10.17 20.45 8.14
C ASP A 73 9.57 19.49 7.09
N GLY A 74 9.77 18.18 7.23
CA GLY A 74 9.26 17.19 6.29
C GLY A 74 9.96 15.84 6.40
N TYR A 75 10.43 15.32 5.26
CA TYR A 75 11.13 14.05 5.20
C TYR A 75 12.26 14.08 4.16
N ARG A 76 13.17 13.13 4.27
CA ARG A 76 14.19 12.83 3.27
C ARG A 76 14.11 11.36 2.91
N LEU A 77 14.00 11.04 1.62
CA LEU A 77 14.13 9.67 1.13
C LEU A 77 15.53 9.13 1.46
N LEU A 78 15.59 7.87 1.87
CA LEU A 78 16.85 7.15 2.00
C LEU A 78 17.32 6.66 0.62
N GLY A 79 18.64 6.48 0.47
CA GLY A 79 19.27 6.19 -0.83
C GLY A 79 19.79 7.44 -1.55
N SER A 80 20.52 7.22 -2.64
CA SER A 80 21.10 8.29 -3.47
C SER A 80 20.09 8.90 -4.45
N LYS A 81 19.06 8.13 -4.82
CA LYS A 81 17.92 8.53 -5.64
C LYS A 81 16.73 7.65 -5.30
N ARG A 82 15.50 8.12 -5.55
CA ARG A 82 14.33 7.26 -5.52
C ARG A 82 14.39 6.26 -6.67
N LEU A 83 13.89 5.05 -6.45
CA LEU A 83 13.71 4.08 -7.53
C LEU A 83 12.58 4.54 -8.48
N PRO A 84 12.58 4.10 -9.75
CA PRO A 84 11.47 4.28 -10.67
C PRO A 84 10.13 3.86 -10.06
N VAL A 85 9.12 4.72 -10.13
CA VAL A 85 7.78 4.43 -9.56
C VAL A 85 6.64 4.71 -10.53
N THR A 86 6.86 5.55 -11.53
CA THR A 86 5.89 5.75 -12.61
C THR A 86 6.01 4.63 -13.65
N PRO A 87 4.93 4.29 -14.36
CA PRO A 87 4.99 3.31 -15.44
C PRO A 87 6.09 3.61 -16.46
N GLU A 88 6.26 4.87 -16.83
CA GLU A 88 7.25 5.32 -17.82
C GLU A 88 8.68 5.09 -17.32
N GLU A 89 9.00 5.52 -16.08
CA GLU A 89 10.33 5.31 -15.50
C GLU A 89 10.65 3.82 -15.33
N ILE A 90 9.66 3.01 -14.96
CA ILE A 90 9.82 1.56 -14.80
C ILE A 90 10.08 0.91 -16.15
N GLN A 91 9.30 1.26 -17.18
CA GLN A 91 9.50 0.74 -18.54
C GLN A 91 10.89 1.10 -19.08
N GLU A 92 11.33 2.34 -18.90
CA GLU A 92 12.67 2.77 -19.29
C GLU A 92 13.75 1.97 -18.56
N ALA A 93 13.63 1.80 -17.25
CA ALA A 93 14.60 1.06 -16.44
C ALA A 93 14.66 -0.44 -16.78
N MET A 94 13.55 -1.05 -17.22
CA MET A 94 13.48 -2.46 -17.61
C MET A 94 13.88 -2.72 -19.07
N SER A 95 14.00 -1.68 -19.90
CA SER A 95 14.37 -1.80 -21.32
C SER A 95 15.89 -1.85 -21.55
N LEU A 96 16.67 -1.76 -20.47
CA LEU A 96 18.14 -1.93 -20.44
C LEU A 96 18.50 -3.41 -20.25
#